data_AF-A0A0A3VZ21-F1
#
_entry.id   AF-A0A0A3VZ21-F1
#
_cell.length_a   1.000
_cell.length_b   1.000
_cell.length_c   1.000
_cell.angle_alpha   90.00
_cell.angle_beta   90.00
_cell.angle_gamma   90.00
#
_symmetry.space_group_name_H-M   'P 1'
#
loop_
_entity.id
_entity.type
_entity.pdbx_description
1 polymer ?
#
loop_
_entity_poly.entity_id
_entity_poly.type
_entity_poly.pdbx_seq_one_letter_code
_entity_poly.pdbx_strand_id
1 'polypeptide(L)'
;MLLTACNPTKAPAPDYQGTWKNTLEDPKLENILVISKNGENYFITNTLKVKETGKTDKKNPMPAAVDENGFLQVNTGAGEVDFAIDEKTGNLVGSGSIYKKAK
;
A
#
# COMPACT_ATOMS: atom_id res chain seq x y z
N MET A 1 -15.81 -15.06 36.53
CA MET A 1 -16.19 -13.85 35.75
C MET A 1 -15.23 -13.75 34.58
N LEU A 2 -15.63 -14.12 33.37
CA LEU A 2 -14.85 -13.86 32.16
C LEU A 2 -15.21 -12.44 31.68
N LEU A 3 -14.23 -11.54 31.65
CA LEU A 3 -14.37 -10.25 30.99
C LEU A 3 -14.29 -10.48 29.48
N THR A 4 -15.41 -10.79 28.85
CA THR A 4 -15.58 -10.56 27.40
C THR A 4 -15.63 -9.06 27.17
N ALA A 5 -14.47 -8.46 26.94
CA ALA A 5 -14.39 -7.15 26.30
C ALA A 5 -14.72 -7.33 24.81
N CYS A 6 -16.00 -7.26 24.47
CA CYS A 6 -16.42 -6.90 23.12
C CYS A 6 -16.11 -5.42 22.91
N ASN A 7 -14.91 -5.12 22.44
CA ASN A 7 -14.60 -3.80 21.88
C ASN A 7 -15.09 -3.77 20.42
N PRO A 8 -15.57 -2.60 19.94
CA PRO A 8 -16.54 -2.52 18.86
C PRO A 8 -15.98 -3.05 17.55
N THR A 9 -16.86 -3.68 16.80
CA THR A 9 -16.78 -4.09 15.39
C THR A 9 -16.21 -3.01 14.48
N LYS A 10 -14.90 -2.73 14.54
CA LYS A 10 -14.16 -2.24 13.38
C LYS A 10 -13.92 -3.47 12.51
N ALA A 11 -14.38 -3.42 11.26
CA ALA A 11 -14.04 -4.43 10.29
C ALA A 11 -12.51 -4.62 10.31
N PRO A 12 -12.00 -5.86 10.23
CA PRO A 12 -10.57 -6.07 10.14
C PRO A 12 -10.04 -5.23 8.98
N ALA A 13 -8.92 -4.54 9.22
CA ALA A 13 -8.32 -3.72 8.19
C ALA A 13 -8.11 -4.54 6.91
N PRO A 14 -8.31 -3.94 5.73
CA PRO A 14 -8.15 -4.66 4.49
C PRO A 14 -6.72 -5.19 4.35
N ASP A 15 -6.56 -6.33 3.68
CA ASP A 15 -5.22 -6.87 3.42
C ASP A 15 -4.56 -6.11 2.27
N TYR A 16 -3.57 -5.31 2.62
CA TYR A 16 -2.80 -4.49 1.70
C TYR A 16 -1.75 -5.27 0.91
N GLN A 17 -1.46 -6.53 1.29
CA GLN A 17 -0.43 -7.32 0.62
C GLN A 17 -0.71 -7.45 -0.89
N GLY A 18 0.32 -7.19 -1.69
CA GLY A 18 0.26 -7.38 -3.13
C GLY A 18 1.22 -6.51 -3.91
N THR A 19 1.22 -6.72 -5.22
CA THR A 19 1.85 -5.82 -6.18
C THR A 19 0.78 -4.90 -6.75
N TRP A 20 1.01 -3.60 -6.71
CA TRP A 20 0.05 -2.56 -7.07
C TRP A 20 0.66 -1.67 -8.15
N LYS A 21 0.03 -1.61 -9.32
CA LYS A 21 0.50 -0.84 -10.47
C LYS A 21 -0.23 0.49 -10.55
N ASN A 22 0.51 1.60 -10.64
CA ASN A 22 -0.08 2.92 -10.76
C ASN A 22 -0.95 2.98 -12.03
N THR A 23 -2.15 3.57 -11.92
CA THR A 23 -3.09 3.71 -13.04
C THR A 23 -2.81 4.91 -13.92
N LEU A 24 -2.01 5.88 -13.45
CA LEU A 24 -1.55 6.98 -14.27
C LEU A 24 -0.55 6.41 -15.28
N GLU A 25 -1.00 6.31 -16.53
CA GLU A 25 -0.19 5.80 -17.64
C GLU A 25 0.80 6.87 -18.09
N ASP A 26 2.01 6.83 -17.54
CA ASP A 26 3.17 7.41 -18.22
C ASP A 26 3.57 6.45 -19.36
N PRO A 27 3.65 6.90 -20.63
CA PRO A 27 4.01 6.03 -21.74
C PRO A 27 5.43 5.45 -21.63
N LYS A 28 6.30 6.08 -20.85
CA LYS A 28 7.72 5.72 -20.67
C LYS A 28 8.00 5.04 -19.34
N LEU A 29 7.17 5.28 -18.33
CA LEU A 29 7.40 4.79 -16.97
C LEU A 29 6.26 3.87 -16.51
N GLU A 30 6.63 2.82 -15.78
CA GLU A 30 5.71 2.00 -14.99
C GLU A 30 6.07 2.16 -13.52
N ASN A 31 5.15 2.67 -12.71
CA ASN A 31 5.33 2.76 -11.27
C ASN A 31 4.59 1.63 -10.56
N ILE A 32 5.30 0.90 -9.70
CA ILE A 32 4.81 -0.29 -9.00
C ILE A 32 5.10 -0.15 -7.52
N LEU A 33 4.07 -0.28 -6.69
CA LEU A 33 4.19 -0.46 -5.25
C LEU A 33 4.09 -1.95 -4.92
N VAL A 34 5.12 -2.48 -4.27
CA VAL A 34 5.07 -3.84 -3.70
C VAL A 34 4.87 -3.70 -2.21
N ILE A 35 3.73 -4.20 -1.72
CA ILE A 35 3.39 -4.23 -0.30
C ILE A 35 3.52 -5.67 0.17
N SER A 36 4.46 -5.90 1.08
CA SER A 36 4.69 -7.20 1.72
C SER A 36 4.27 -7.15 3.17
N LYS A 37 3.78 -8.27 3.71
CA LYS A 37 3.31 -8.39 5.10
C LYS A 37 4.34 -9.16 5.92
N ASN A 38 4.63 -8.68 7.12
CA ASN A 38 5.49 -9.33 8.11
C ASN A 38 4.81 -9.30 9.49
N GLY A 39 4.08 -10.36 9.82
CA GLY A 39 3.19 -10.39 10.97
C GLY A 39 2.03 -9.39 10.81
N GLU A 40 1.92 -8.46 11.74
CA GLU A 40 0.92 -7.38 11.72
C GLU A 40 1.41 -6.14 10.95
N ASN A 41 2.72 -6.04 10.68
CA ASN A 41 3.32 -4.92 9.97
C ASN A 41 3.45 -5.19 8.48
N TYR A 42 3.72 -4.13 7.72
CA TYR A 42 3.96 -4.19 6.29
C TYR A 42 5.29 -3.52 5.93
N PHE A 43 5.79 -3.85 4.74
CA PHE A 43 6.84 -3.09 4.08
C PHE A 43 6.37 -2.70 2.69
N ILE A 44 6.50 -1.42 2.37
CA ILE A 44 6.19 -0.87 1.04
C ILE A 44 7.50 -0.62 0.31
N THR A 45 7.59 -1.13 -0.92
CA THR A 45 8.69 -0.83 -1.82
C THR A 45 8.17 -0.20 -3.10
N ASN A 46 8.64 1.01 -3.40
CA ASN A 46 8.37 1.66 -4.68
C ASN A 46 9.40 1.24 -5.73
N THR A 47 8.93 0.77 -6.87
CA THR A 47 9.74 0.41 -8.03
C THR A 47 9.29 1.24 -9.23
N LEU A 48 10.22 1.97 -9.83
CA LEU A 48 10.02 2.67 -11.10
C LEU A 48 10.72 1.89 -12.21
N LYS A 49 9.99 1.53 -13.25
CA LYS A 49 10.52 0.81 -14.42
C LYS A 49 10.45 1.70 -15.66
N VAL A 50 11.56 1.81 -16.37
CA VAL A 50 11.61 2.41 -17.70
C VAL A 50 11.15 1.38 -18.73
N LYS A 51 10.03 1.64 -19.39
CA LYS A 51 9.40 0.70 -20.34
C LYS A 51 10.29 0.41 -21.55
N GLU A 52 10.94 1.45 -22.08
CA GLU A 52 11.80 1.35 -23.28
C GLU A 52 13.04 0.46 -23.06
N THR A 53 13.66 0.55 -21.88
CA THR A 53 14.94 -0.12 -21.60
C THR A 53 14.80 -1.32 -20.66
N GLY A 54 13.63 -1.49 -20.04
CA GLY A 54 13.40 -2.48 -18.99
C GLY A 54 14.12 -2.18 -17.66
N LYS A 55 14.93 -1.12 -17.57
CA LYS A 55 15.67 -0.77 -16.34
C LYS A 55 14.71 -0.46 -15.20
N THR A 56 15.02 -0.96 -14.02
CA THR A 56 14.23 -0.76 -12.79
C THR A 56 15.05 -0.02 -11.75
N ASP A 57 14.50 1.07 -11.20
CA ASP A 57 14.95 1.70 -9.97
C ASP A 57 14.03 1.27 -8.82
N LYS A 58 14.58 0.53 -7.86
CA LYS A 58 13.86 0.00 -6.70
C LYS A 58 14.32 0.76 -5.47
N LYS A 59 13.39 1.45 -4.81
CA LYS A 59 13.65 2.13 -3.54
C LYS A 59 13.80 1.13 -2.40
N ASN A 60 14.44 1.58 -1.31
CA ASN A 60 14.53 0.80 -0.09
C ASN A 60 13.13 0.51 0.46
N PRO A 61 12.87 -0.71 0.98
CA PRO A 61 11.62 -1.00 1.66
C PRO A 61 11.42 -0.06 2.84
N MET A 62 10.23 0.52 2.96
CA MET A 62 9.83 1.38 4.07
C MET A 62 8.86 0.63 4.97
N PRO A 63 9.04 0.67 6.31
CA PRO A 63 8.10 0.07 7.24
C PRO A 63 6.76 0.81 7.17
N ALA A 64 5.69 0.04 7.33
CA ALA A 64 4.33 0.53 7.29
C ALA A 64 3.46 -0.23 8.29
N ALA A 65 2.48 0.45 8.86
CA ALA A 65 1.54 -0.13 9.81
C ALA A 65 0.13 0.35 9.50
N VAL A 66 -0.86 -0.44 9.89
CA VAL A 66 -2.24 0.00 9.79
C VAL A 66 -2.57 0.86 11.01
N ASP A 67 -3.09 2.06 10.78
CA ASP A 67 -3.50 2.98 11.82
C ASP A 67 -4.84 2.57 12.47
N GLU A 68 -5.29 3.32 13.47
CA GLU A 68 -6.56 3.04 14.13
C GLU A 68 -7.78 3.15 13.21
N ASN A 69 -7.68 3.88 12.10
CA ASN A 69 -8.75 4.10 11.12
C ASN A 69 -8.75 3.04 10.00
N GLY A 70 -7.78 2.13 10.00
CA GLY A 70 -7.66 1.08 9.00
C GLY A 70 -6.85 1.48 7.76
N PHE A 71 -6.19 2.65 7.76
CA PHE A 71 -5.30 3.09 6.69
C PHE A 71 -3.90 2.52 6.86
N LEU A 72 -3.28 2.11 5.76
CA LEU A 72 -1.89 1.72 5.77
C LEU A 72 -1.00 2.97 5.73
N GLN A 73 -0.37 3.28 6.84
CA GLN A 73 0.48 4.45 7.01
C GLN A 73 1.95 4.09 6.76
N VAL A 74 2.63 4.91 5.95
CA VAL A 74 4.08 4.88 5.72
C VAL A 74 4.70 6.19 6.17
N ASN A 75 5.79 6.12 6.92
CA ASN A 75 6.64 7.28 7.19
C ASN A 75 7.75 7.35 6.13
N THR A 76 7.73 8.39 5.30
CA THR A 76 8.70 8.58 4.20
C THR A 76 9.94 9.37 4.61
N GLY A 77 10.07 9.76 5.88
CA GLY A 77 11.08 10.72 6.36
C GLY A 77 10.78 12.18 6.00
N ALA A 78 10.06 12.43 4.90
CA ALA A 78 9.55 13.75 4.51
C ALA A 78 8.13 14.03 5.05
N GLY A 79 7.44 12.99 5.53
CA GLY A 79 6.07 13.05 6.05
C GLY A 79 5.42 11.68 6.09
N GLU A 80 4.21 11.63 6.62
CA GLU A 80 3.37 10.44 6.63
C GLU A 80 2.50 10.38 5.38
N VAL A 81 2.37 9.18 4.82
CA VAL A 81 1.54 8.90 3.65
C VAL A 81 0.59 7.77 4.01
N ASP A 82 -0.70 8.04 3.87
CA ASP A 82 -1.74 7.05 4.10
C ASP A 82 -2.18 6.41 2.78
N PHE A 83 -2.42 5.09 2.85
CA PHE A 83 -3.01 4.31 1.78
C PHE A 83 -4.31 3.65 2.23
N ALA A 84 -5.33 3.72 1.38
CA ALA A 84 -6.62 3.06 1.55
C ALA A 84 -6.88 2.10 0.39
N ILE A 85 -7.66 1.04 0.61
CA ILE A 85 -8.27 0.29 -0.50
C ILE A 85 -9.68 0.85 -0.71
N ASP A 86 -9.94 1.36 -1.91
CA ASP A 86 -11.27 1.79 -2.31
C ASP A 86 -12.20 0.56 -2.38
N GLU A 87 -13.21 0.51 -1.53
CA GLU A 87 -14.07 -0.67 -1.38
C GLU A 87 -14.88 -1.01 -2.65
N LYS A 88 -15.16 -0.03 -3.50
CA LYS A 88 -15.96 -0.22 -4.73
C LYS A 88 -15.14 -0.84 -5.84
N THR A 89 -13.87 -0.44 -5.95
CA THR A 89 -12.99 -0.78 -7.07
C THR A 89 -11.90 -1.78 -6.70
N GLY A 90 -11.62 -1.96 -5.41
CA GLY A 90 -10.49 -2.75 -4.91
C GLY A 90 -9.13 -2.13 -5.21
N ASN A 91 -9.07 -0.87 -5.64
CA ASN A 91 -7.82 -0.18 -5.94
C ASN A 91 -7.19 0.38 -4.67
N LEU A 92 -5.86 0.37 -4.62
CA LEU A 92 -5.12 1.08 -3.59
C LEU A 92 -5.06 2.57 -3.97
N VAL A 93 -5.36 3.46 -3.03
CA VAL A 93 -5.35 4.91 -3.21
C VAL A 93 -4.43 5.50 -2.16
N GLY A 94 -3.50 6.36 -2.57
CA GLY A 94 -2.58 7.03 -1.65
C GLY A 94 -1.46 7.74 -2.40
N SER A 95 -0.75 8.64 -1.73
CA SER A 95 0.32 9.47 -2.33
C SER A 95 -0.14 10.24 -3.59
N GLY A 96 -1.40 10.65 -3.67
CA GLY A 96 -1.98 11.33 -4.83
C GLY A 96 -2.13 10.45 -6.09
N SER A 97 -2.09 9.13 -5.95
CA SER A 97 -2.20 8.17 -7.05
C SER A 97 -3.20 7.07 -6.74
N ILE A 98 -3.66 6.39 -7.80
CA ILE A 98 -4.49 5.19 -7.73
C ILE A 98 -3.65 4.04 -8.30
N TYR A 99 -3.72 2.88 -7.66
CA TYR A 99 -3.00 1.69 -8.07
C TYR A 99 -3.95 0.50 -8.18
N LYS A 100 -3.84 -0.22 -9.29
CA LYS A 100 -4.55 -1.48 -9.53
C LYS A 100 -3.72 -2.64 -9.00
N LYS A 101 -4.36 -3.58 -8.30
CA LYS A 101 -3.70 -4.83 -7.91
C LYS A 101 -3.30 -5.60 -9.17
N ALA A 102 -2.02 -5.95 -9.28
CA ALA A 102 -1.56 -6.87 -10.31
C ALA A 102 -2.16 -8.25 -10.06
N LYS A 103 -2.53 -8.94 -11.14
CA LYS A 103 -3.00 -10.33 -11.09
C LYS A 103 -1.89 -11.28 -10.66
#